data_AF-A0A1H8CU23-F1
#
_entry.id   AF-A0A1H8CU23-F1
#
_cell.length_a   1.000
_cell.length_b   1.000
_cell.length_c   1.000
_cell.angle_alpha   90.00
_cell.angle_beta   90.00
_cell.angle_gamma   90.00
#
_symmetry.space_group_name_H-M   'P 1'
#
loop_
_entity.id
_entity.type
_entity.pdbx_description
1 polymer ?
#
loop_
_entity_poly.entity_id
_entity_poly.type
_entity_poly.pdbx_seq_one_letter_code
_entity_poly.pdbx_strand_id
1 'polypeptide(L)'
;MNRKLFLWIFIGLTLLGFIFLYLLRNKTSVDMSTTTQQKIASSELDILEGKSLEKLNYQIKIPEDITFGDNKSLYGYSYISTDKNYVAKFLPGTYTIVNVLFPDMSGADEIIYMYLQAFEKDNYNTNTRININQVYYSVDELKKYIVYVDDDIIIYNFASFVDSKTFKEALNEKVIDYNERIKKTFTEEDWPEDRIRPTEKDLTKYEDYSYLVDIADYYTNNLKNLIAKV
;
A
#
# COMPACT_ATOMS: atom_id res chain seq x y z
N MET A 1 35.21 18.59 37.43
CA MET A 1 35.38 17.98 36.09
C MET A 1 35.39 19.10 35.05
N ASN A 2 36.40 19.15 34.18
CA ASN A 2 36.62 20.28 33.28
C ASN A 2 35.58 20.27 32.14
N ARG A 3 34.68 21.27 32.09
CA ARG A 3 33.58 21.34 31.09
C ARG A 3 34.09 21.29 29.65
N LYS A 4 35.29 21.81 29.38
CA LYS A 4 35.91 21.73 28.06
C LYS A 4 36.27 20.28 27.70
N LEU A 5 36.78 19.51 28.65
CA LEU A 5 37.15 18.10 28.42
C LEU A 5 35.91 17.24 28.10
N PHE A 6 34.78 17.52 28.76
CA PHE A 6 33.52 16.81 28.50
C PHE A 6 32.98 17.08 27.08
N LEU A 7 33.05 18.34 26.61
CA LEU A 7 32.61 18.71 25.26
C LEU A 7 33.45 18.03 24.17
N TRP A 8 34.76 17.96 24.35
CA TRP A 8 35.65 17.28 23.39
C TRP A 8 35.41 15.76 23.33
N ILE A 9 35.11 15.12 24.46
CA ILE A 9 34.74 13.69 24.50
C ILE A 9 33.42 13.45 23.79
N PHE A 10 32.42 14.32 24.00
CA PHE A 10 31.11 14.18 23.37
C PHE A 10 31.17 14.32 21.83
N ILE A 11 31.92 15.32 21.33
CA ILE A 11 32.13 15.51 19.89
C ILE A 11 32.86 14.30 19.28
N GLY A 12 33.90 13.80 19.96
CA GLY A 12 34.65 12.62 19.49
C GLY A 12 33.77 11.36 19.36
N LEU A 13 32.89 11.12 20.33
CA LEU A 13 31.97 9.97 20.31
C LEU A 13 30.93 10.08 19.18
N THR A 14 30.40 11.29 18.92
CA THR A 14 29.46 11.49 17.80
C THR A 14 30.13 11.27 16.45
N LEU A 15 31.36 11.76 16.24
CA LEU A 15 32.09 11.55 14.98
C LEU A 15 32.42 10.07 14.74
N LEU A 16 32.84 9.35 15.78
CA LEU A 16 33.09 7.90 15.70
C LEU A 16 31.81 7.12 15.37
N GLY A 17 30.65 7.52 15.93
CA GLY A 17 29.36 6.92 15.59
C GLY A 17 28.96 7.12 14.12
N PHE A 18 29.17 8.33 13.57
CA PHE A 18 28.92 8.60 12.16
C PHE A 18 29.87 7.84 11.23
N ILE A 19 31.15 7.73 11.57
CA ILE A 19 32.13 6.94 10.80
C ILE A 19 31.75 5.45 10.84
N PHE A 20 31.32 4.94 11.99
CA PHE A 20 30.89 3.56 12.13
C PHE A 20 29.63 3.25 11.32
N LEU A 21 28.62 4.14 11.34
CA LEU A 21 27.41 4.02 10.51
C LEU A 21 27.72 4.13 9.01
N TYR A 22 28.63 5.03 8.61
CA TYR A 22 29.08 5.16 7.23
C TYR A 22 29.80 3.89 6.75
N LEU A 23 30.65 3.30 7.58
CA LEU A 23 31.31 2.04 7.29
C LEU A 23 30.32 0.86 7.24
N LEU A 24 29.31 0.81 8.11
CA LEU A 24 28.24 -0.21 8.03
C LEU A 24 27.40 -0.09 6.76
N ARG A 25 27.09 1.14 6.33
CA ARG A 25 26.38 1.41 5.08
C ARG A 25 27.19 1.00 3.85
N ASN A 26 28.51 1.15 3.89
CA ASN A 26 29.38 0.75 2.78
C ASN A 26 29.79 -0.73 2.82
N LYS A 27 29.65 -1.42 3.96
CA LYS A 27 29.95 -2.86 4.06
C LYS A 27 28.79 -3.76 3.62
N THR A 28 27.61 -3.19 3.36
CA THR A 28 26.45 -3.90 2.79
C THR A 28 26.41 -3.88 1.25
N SER A 29 27.43 -3.33 0.58
CA SER A 29 27.59 -3.41 -0.89
C SER A 29 28.61 -4.47 -1.32
N VAL A 30 28.61 -5.64 -0.68
CA VAL A 30 29.40 -6.79 -1.15
C VAL A 30 28.45 -7.95 -1.43
N ASP A 31 28.58 -8.43 -2.67
CA ASP A 31 27.90 -9.53 -3.33
C ASP A 31 26.44 -9.28 -3.79
N MET A 32 26.28 -8.28 -4.67
CA MET A 32 25.54 -8.59 -5.90
C MET A 32 26.29 -9.74 -6.56
N SER A 33 25.82 -10.96 -6.27
CA SER A 33 26.15 -12.14 -7.06
C SER A 33 26.20 -11.72 -8.52
N THR A 34 27.31 -12.07 -9.16
CA THR A 34 27.41 -12.11 -10.62
C THR A 34 26.33 -13.08 -11.08
N THR A 35 25.10 -12.56 -11.18
CA THR A 35 24.01 -13.17 -11.90
C THR A 35 24.55 -13.22 -13.31
N THR A 36 25.12 -14.37 -13.62
CA THR A 36 25.49 -14.75 -14.97
C THR A 36 24.23 -14.48 -15.76
N GLN A 37 24.22 -13.40 -16.54
CA GLN A 37 23.27 -13.21 -17.61
C GLN A 37 23.59 -14.32 -18.61
N GLN A 38 23.16 -15.53 -18.28
CA GLN A 38 22.91 -16.55 -19.27
C GLN A 38 21.95 -15.84 -20.22
N LYS A 39 22.48 -15.55 -21.41
CA LYS A 39 21.72 -15.27 -22.60
C LYS A 39 20.91 -16.53 -22.86
N ILE A 40 19.82 -16.68 -22.10
CA ILE A 40 18.82 -17.72 -22.29
C ILE A 40 18.43 -17.54 -23.75
N ALA A 41 18.67 -18.59 -24.53
CA ALA A 41 18.22 -18.65 -25.90
C ALA A 41 16.76 -18.20 -25.92
N SER A 42 16.45 -17.24 -26.79
CA SER A 42 15.15 -16.60 -26.98
C SER A 42 14.01 -17.63 -27.17
N SER A 43 13.60 -18.30 -26.10
CA SER A 43 12.21 -18.72 -25.95
C SER A 43 11.45 -17.42 -25.77
N GLU A 44 10.56 -17.09 -26.70
CA GLU A 44 9.66 -15.95 -26.57
C GLU A 44 9.04 -15.99 -25.17
N LEU A 45 9.34 -14.98 -24.37
CA LEU A 45 8.72 -14.84 -23.06
C LEU A 45 7.23 -14.61 -23.29
N ASP A 46 6.40 -15.45 -22.69
CA ASP A 46 4.96 -15.28 -22.75
C ASP A 46 4.54 -14.33 -21.63
N ILE A 47 4.35 -13.06 -21.98
CA ILE A 47 4.02 -12.00 -21.02
C ILE A 47 2.51 -11.99 -20.82
N LEU A 48 2.05 -12.34 -19.62
CA LEU A 48 0.63 -12.28 -19.30
C LEU A 48 0.22 -10.87 -18.88
N GLU A 49 -0.86 -10.39 -19.49
CA GLU A 49 -1.57 -9.20 -19.04
C GLU A 49 -2.67 -9.59 -18.04
N GLY A 50 -2.65 -8.97 -16.86
CA GLY A 50 -3.65 -9.23 -15.82
C GLY A 50 -5.02 -8.66 -16.20
N LYS A 51 -6.08 -9.33 -15.77
CA LYS A 51 -7.48 -8.87 -15.92
C LYS A 51 -8.01 -8.42 -14.56
N SER A 52 -8.91 -7.45 -14.53
CA SER A 52 -9.67 -7.17 -13.30
C SER A 52 -10.59 -8.35 -13.00
N LEU A 53 -11.07 -8.46 -11.76
CA LEU A 53 -11.97 -9.56 -11.37
C LEU A 53 -13.23 -9.54 -12.23
N GLU A 54 -13.80 -8.36 -12.47
CA GLU A 54 -15.06 -8.17 -13.19
C GLU A 54 -14.97 -8.66 -14.63
N LYS A 55 -13.80 -8.51 -15.27
CA LYS A 55 -13.56 -9.01 -16.63
C LYS A 55 -13.59 -10.53 -16.74
N LEU A 56 -13.36 -11.25 -15.65
CA LEU A 56 -13.41 -12.71 -15.59
C LEU A 56 -14.70 -13.21 -14.91
N ASN A 57 -15.71 -12.35 -14.77
CA ASN A 57 -16.96 -12.63 -14.07
C ASN A 57 -16.75 -12.99 -12.59
N TYR A 58 -15.82 -12.31 -11.92
CA TYR A 58 -15.66 -12.35 -10.47
C TYR A 58 -15.95 -10.97 -9.86
N GLN A 59 -16.34 -10.95 -8.60
CA GLN A 59 -16.54 -9.71 -7.83
C GLN A 59 -16.16 -9.92 -6.36
N ILE A 60 -15.92 -8.81 -5.66
CA ILE A 60 -15.79 -8.79 -4.19
C ILE A 60 -17.15 -8.43 -3.60
N LYS A 61 -17.76 -9.37 -2.88
CA LYS A 61 -19.01 -9.15 -2.16
C LYS A 61 -18.71 -8.61 -0.77
N ILE A 62 -18.98 -7.33 -0.55
CA ILE A 62 -18.81 -6.70 0.77
C ILE A 62 -20.04 -7.01 1.63
N PRO A 63 -19.90 -7.67 2.79
CA PRO A 63 -21.00 -7.88 3.71
C PRO A 63 -21.50 -6.55 4.31
N GLU A 64 -22.82 -6.41 4.43
CA GLU A 64 -23.45 -5.19 4.97
C GLU A 64 -23.45 -5.14 6.50
N ASP A 65 -23.30 -6.29 7.17
CA ASP A 65 -23.45 -6.47 8.61
C ASP A 65 -22.14 -6.41 9.41
N ILE A 66 -21.01 -6.22 8.72
CA ILE A 66 -19.69 -6.14 9.37
C ILE A 66 -19.40 -4.71 9.80
N THR A 67 -19.15 -4.52 11.10
CA THR A 67 -18.88 -3.21 11.71
C THR A 67 -17.62 -3.23 12.58
N PHE A 68 -16.92 -2.09 12.63
CA PHE A 68 -15.70 -1.88 13.42
C PHE A 68 -15.84 -0.63 14.29
N GLY A 69 -15.11 -0.57 15.41
CA GLY A 69 -15.12 0.56 16.33
C GLY A 69 -16.54 1.04 16.69
N ASP A 70 -16.76 2.35 16.64
CA ASP A 70 -18.05 3.02 16.90
C ASP A 70 -19.08 2.81 15.76
N ASN A 71 -19.45 1.56 15.48
CA ASN A 71 -20.40 1.15 14.43
C ASN A 71 -20.02 1.60 13.01
N LYS A 72 -18.72 1.65 12.71
CA LYS A 72 -18.20 1.97 11.38
C LYS A 72 -18.33 0.74 10.49
N SER A 73 -19.34 0.72 9.62
CA SER A 73 -19.59 -0.42 8.74
C SER A 73 -18.49 -0.60 7.69
N LEU A 74 -18.12 -1.83 7.37
CA LEU A 74 -17.20 -2.14 6.28
C LEU A 74 -17.65 -1.50 4.96
N TYR A 75 -18.94 -1.68 4.62
CA TYR A 75 -19.56 -1.17 3.41
C TYR A 75 -19.45 0.36 3.28
N GLY A 76 -19.77 1.10 4.35
CA GLY A 76 -19.70 2.56 4.35
C GLY A 76 -18.29 3.15 4.28
N TYR A 77 -17.25 2.35 4.54
CA TYR A 77 -15.85 2.79 4.58
C TYR A 77 -14.96 2.04 3.58
N SER A 78 -15.56 1.32 2.63
CA SER A 78 -14.85 0.61 1.57
C SER A 78 -15.41 0.97 0.21
N TYR A 79 -14.54 0.97 -0.79
CA TYR A 79 -14.94 1.19 -2.16
C TYR A 79 -14.15 0.27 -3.10
N ILE A 80 -14.87 -0.50 -3.93
CA ILE A 80 -14.28 -1.37 -4.95
C ILE A 80 -14.45 -0.69 -6.30
N SER A 81 -13.35 -0.53 -7.02
CA SER A 81 -13.37 0.05 -8.35
C SER A 81 -12.56 -0.79 -9.34
N THR A 82 -12.84 -0.64 -10.62
CA THR A 82 -12.04 -1.20 -11.70
C THR A 82 -11.28 -0.06 -12.36
N ASP A 83 -9.96 -0.17 -12.45
CA ASP A 83 -9.15 0.88 -13.07
C ASP A 83 -8.08 0.28 -14.00
N LYS A 84 -7.64 1.11 -14.95
CA LYS A 84 -6.52 0.88 -15.85
C LYS A 84 -5.45 1.97 -15.75
N ASN A 85 -5.76 3.12 -15.15
CA ASN A 85 -5.01 4.36 -15.36
C ASN A 85 -4.37 4.95 -14.10
N TYR A 86 -4.63 4.41 -12.90
CA TYR A 86 -4.18 4.99 -11.64
C TYR A 86 -3.25 4.05 -10.87
N VAL A 87 -2.06 3.79 -11.42
CA VAL A 87 -0.98 3.10 -10.69
C VAL A 87 0.29 3.94 -10.75
N ALA A 88 0.92 4.14 -9.58
CA ALA A 88 2.19 4.88 -9.48
C ALA A 88 3.33 4.21 -10.25
N LYS A 89 3.22 2.91 -10.52
CA LYS A 89 4.17 2.11 -11.29
C LYS A 89 3.43 1.23 -12.30
N PHE A 90 4.11 0.93 -13.40
CA PHE A 90 3.52 0.18 -14.50
C PHE A 90 3.08 -1.24 -14.08
N LEU A 91 1.80 -1.55 -14.32
CA LEU A 91 1.19 -2.86 -14.14
C LEU A 91 0.32 -3.17 -15.37
N PRO A 92 0.73 -4.08 -16.27
CA PRO A 92 0.03 -4.37 -17.52
C PRO A 92 -1.39 -4.89 -17.30
N GLY A 93 -2.28 -4.51 -18.22
CA GLY A 93 -3.65 -4.98 -18.24
C GLY A 93 -4.60 -4.12 -17.40
N THR A 94 -5.44 -4.76 -16.61
CA THR A 94 -6.49 -4.12 -15.81
C THR A 94 -6.54 -4.71 -14.41
N TYR A 95 -7.04 -3.96 -13.44
CA TYR A 95 -7.05 -4.39 -12.05
C TYR A 95 -8.32 -3.94 -11.32
N THR A 96 -8.69 -4.71 -10.30
CA THR A 96 -9.69 -4.32 -9.31
C THR A 96 -8.96 -3.69 -8.13
N ILE A 97 -9.37 -2.50 -7.72
CA ILE A 97 -8.81 -1.78 -6.58
C ILE A 97 -9.74 -1.97 -5.38
N VAL A 98 -9.14 -2.30 -4.23
CA VAL A 98 -9.82 -2.21 -2.93
C VAL A 98 -9.35 -0.93 -2.26
N ASN A 99 -10.28 0.01 -2.02
CA ASN A 99 -10.01 1.27 -1.33
C ASN A 99 -10.66 1.26 0.05
N VAL A 100 -9.97 1.88 1.01
CA VAL A 100 -10.54 2.25 2.30
C VAL A 100 -10.73 3.76 2.32
N LEU A 101 -11.92 4.20 2.71
CA LEU A 101 -12.30 5.61 2.68
C LEU A 101 -11.84 6.31 3.97
N PHE A 102 -10.95 7.28 3.82
CA PHE A 102 -10.56 8.20 4.87
C PHE A 102 -11.55 9.37 4.89
N PRO A 103 -12.38 9.53 5.92
CA PRO A 103 -13.31 10.65 5.98
C PRO A 103 -12.54 11.96 6.21
N ASP A 104 -12.74 12.94 5.33
CA ASP A 104 -12.13 14.27 5.37
C ASP A 104 -13.24 15.34 5.38
N MET A 105 -12.91 16.58 5.68
CA MET A 105 -13.80 17.75 5.59
C MET A 105 -14.43 17.91 4.20
N SER A 106 -13.77 17.42 3.15
CA SER A 106 -14.22 17.47 1.76
C SER A 106 -15.14 16.30 1.37
N GLY A 107 -15.39 15.35 2.28
CA GLY A 107 -16.16 14.13 2.05
C GLY A 107 -15.35 12.90 2.46
N ALA A 108 -14.78 12.20 1.47
CA ALA A 108 -13.90 11.07 1.70
C ALA A 108 -12.76 11.08 0.69
N ASP A 109 -11.56 10.80 1.18
CA ASP A 109 -10.36 10.59 0.40
C ASP A 109 -10.06 9.08 0.36
N GLU A 110 -9.50 8.58 -0.73
CA GLU A 110 -9.27 7.16 -0.92
C GLU A 110 -7.86 6.78 -0.49
N ILE A 111 -7.76 5.72 0.32
CA ILE A 111 -6.50 5.03 0.57
C ILE A 111 -6.56 3.70 -0.16
N ILE A 112 -5.77 3.58 -1.22
CA ILE A 112 -5.68 2.34 -1.99
C ILE A 112 -5.03 1.27 -1.10
N TYR A 113 -5.72 0.15 -0.92
CA TYR A 113 -5.25 -0.95 -0.09
C TYR A 113 -4.73 -2.14 -0.91
N MET A 114 -5.41 -2.47 -2.01
CA MET A 114 -5.04 -3.62 -2.85
C MET A 114 -5.14 -3.30 -4.33
N TYR A 115 -4.23 -3.88 -5.10
CA TYR A 115 -4.30 -3.92 -6.56
C TYR A 115 -4.43 -5.37 -7.01
N LEU A 116 -5.65 -5.79 -7.33
CA LEU A 116 -5.96 -7.17 -7.63
C LEU A 116 -5.95 -7.42 -9.14
N GLN A 117 -5.19 -8.41 -9.57
CA GLN A 117 -5.22 -8.91 -10.94
C GLN A 117 -5.47 -10.41 -10.96
N ALA A 118 -6.41 -10.80 -11.81
CA ALA A 118 -6.80 -12.16 -12.07
C ALA A 118 -6.17 -12.65 -13.38
N PHE A 119 -5.78 -13.92 -13.41
CA PHE A 119 -5.22 -14.59 -14.57
C PHE A 119 -5.85 -15.97 -14.71
N GLU A 120 -6.22 -16.33 -15.94
CA GLU A 120 -6.70 -17.68 -16.27
C GLU A 120 -5.54 -18.68 -16.20
N LYS A 121 -5.75 -19.79 -15.50
CA LYS A 121 -4.72 -20.82 -15.29
C LYS A 121 -4.32 -21.53 -16.57
N ASP A 122 -5.23 -21.61 -17.54
CA ASP A 122 -4.95 -22.19 -18.86
C ASP A 122 -3.88 -21.41 -19.65
N ASN A 123 -3.62 -20.15 -19.28
CA ASN A 123 -2.57 -19.33 -19.89
C ASN A 123 -1.19 -19.55 -19.25
N TYR A 124 -1.07 -20.45 -18.25
CA TYR A 124 0.17 -20.64 -17.51
C TYR A 124 1.02 -21.75 -18.16
N ASN A 125 2.27 -21.42 -18.45
CA ASN A 125 3.30 -22.34 -18.90
C ASN A 125 4.65 -22.01 -18.23
N THR A 126 5.70 -22.78 -18.51
CA THR A 126 7.03 -22.58 -17.91
C THR A 126 7.70 -21.25 -18.29
N ASN A 127 7.28 -20.66 -19.42
CA ASN A 127 7.82 -19.42 -19.97
C ASN A 127 6.96 -18.20 -19.64
N THR A 128 5.79 -18.41 -19.02
CA THR A 128 4.90 -17.35 -18.54
C THR A 128 5.64 -16.41 -17.60
N ARG A 129 5.52 -15.11 -17.86
CA ARG A 129 6.03 -14.04 -17.00
C ARG A 129 4.96 -12.98 -16.77
N ILE A 130 4.98 -12.37 -15.60
CA ILE A 130 4.18 -11.19 -15.28
C ILE A 130 5.15 -10.01 -15.16
N ASN A 131 4.93 -8.98 -15.97
CA ASN A 131 5.74 -7.77 -15.93
C ASN A 131 5.18 -6.81 -14.88
N ILE A 132 5.95 -6.45 -13.87
CA ILE A 132 5.59 -5.44 -12.88
C ILE A 132 6.71 -4.42 -12.84
N ASN A 133 6.41 -3.16 -13.15
CA ASN A 133 7.37 -2.08 -13.19
C ASN A 133 8.65 -2.41 -14.00
N GLN A 134 8.48 -2.97 -15.20
CA GLN A 134 9.56 -3.37 -16.12
C GLN A 134 10.43 -4.55 -15.63
N VAL A 135 10.02 -5.24 -14.56
CA VAL A 135 10.65 -6.45 -14.06
C VAL A 135 9.74 -7.63 -14.36
N TYR A 136 10.32 -8.69 -14.96
CA TYR A 136 9.59 -9.89 -15.33
C TYR A 136 9.72 -10.95 -14.23
N TYR A 137 8.60 -11.27 -13.60
CA TYR A 137 8.51 -12.28 -12.55
C TYR A 137 7.92 -13.58 -13.10
N SER A 138 8.45 -14.71 -12.68
CA SER A 138 7.80 -16.00 -12.84
C SER A 138 6.61 -16.13 -11.89
N VAL A 139 5.68 -17.04 -12.23
CA VAL A 139 4.54 -17.39 -11.37
C VAL A 139 5.01 -17.87 -9.99
N ASP A 140 6.10 -18.64 -9.93
CA ASP A 140 6.64 -19.16 -8.69
C ASP A 140 7.16 -18.06 -7.75
N GLU A 141 7.81 -17.03 -8.29
CA GLU A 141 8.28 -15.86 -7.52
C GLU A 141 7.11 -15.05 -6.92
N LEU A 142 5.94 -15.13 -7.53
CA LEU A 142 4.75 -14.38 -7.12
C LEU A 142 3.80 -15.16 -6.19
N LYS A 143 4.11 -16.42 -5.87
CA LYS A 143 3.23 -17.29 -5.05
C LYS A 143 2.75 -16.67 -3.74
N LYS A 144 3.61 -15.90 -3.06
CA LYS A 144 3.26 -15.27 -1.78
C LYS A 144 2.26 -14.12 -1.88
N TYR A 145 1.96 -13.65 -3.10
CA TYR A 145 1.02 -12.57 -3.37
C TYR A 145 -0.36 -13.07 -3.82
N ILE A 146 -0.53 -14.39 -3.92
CA ILE A 146 -1.81 -15.01 -4.25
C ILE A 146 -2.79 -14.79 -3.10
N VAL A 147 -3.96 -14.22 -3.42
CA VAL A 147 -5.05 -13.99 -2.45
C VAL A 147 -6.26 -14.90 -2.69
N TYR A 148 -6.40 -15.46 -3.89
CA TYR A 148 -7.48 -16.38 -4.24
C TYR A 148 -7.05 -17.31 -5.38
N VAL A 149 -7.51 -18.56 -5.32
CA VAL A 149 -7.32 -19.59 -6.35
C VAL A 149 -8.56 -20.45 -6.40
N ASP A 150 -9.04 -20.72 -7.61
CA ASP A 150 -9.97 -21.80 -7.89
C ASP A 150 -9.51 -22.62 -9.10
N ASP A 151 -10.44 -23.34 -9.73
CA ASP A 151 -10.15 -24.20 -10.87
C ASP A 151 -9.77 -23.39 -12.12
N ASP A 152 -10.34 -22.19 -12.30
CA ASP A 152 -10.22 -21.40 -13.52
C ASP A 152 -9.12 -20.32 -13.42
N ILE A 153 -9.00 -19.66 -12.26
CA ILE A 153 -8.19 -18.44 -12.12
C ILE A 153 -7.30 -18.41 -10.88
N ILE A 154 -6.29 -17.54 -10.94
CA ILE A 154 -5.47 -17.12 -9.80
C ILE A 154 -5.55 -15.59 -9.69
N ILE A 155 -5.76 -15.08 -8.48
CA ILE A 155 -5.80 -13.65 -8.19
C ILE A 155 -4.61 -13.28 -7.29
N TYR A 156 -3.87 -12.25 -7.69
CA TYR A 156 -2.74 -11.70 -6.93
C TYR A 156 -3.09 -10.32 -6.39
N ASN A 157 -2.51 -9.96 -5.24
CA ASN A 157 -2.44 -8.58 -4.77
C ASN A 157 -1.05 -7.99 -5.03
N PHE A 158 -0.97 -7.03 -5.95
CA PHE A 158 0.28 -6.38 -6.34
C PHE A 158 0.57 -5.05 -5.62
N ALA A 159 -0.17 -4.72 -4.55
CA ALA A 159 0.01 -3.46 -3.83
C ALA A 159 1.46 -3.18 -3.42
N SER A 160 2.19 -4.15 -2.87
CA SER A 160 3.58 -3.96 -2.44
C SER A 160 4.57 -3.68 -3.58
N PHE A 161 4.18 -3.93 -4.83
CA PHE A 161 5.01 -3.61 -5.99
C PHE A 161 4.71 -2.21 -6.50
N VAL A 162 3.43 -1.86 -6.54
CA VAL A 162 2.93 -0.60 -7.09
C VAL A 162 3.19 0.56 -6.13
N ASP A 163 2.84 0.38 -4.85
CA ASP A 163 3.05 1.36 -3.80
C ASP A 163 4.23 0.95 -2.91
N SER A 164 5.05 1.92 -2.53
CA SER A 164 6.13 1.73 -1.56
C SER A 164 5.65 1.80 -0.11
N LYS A 165 4.46 2.37 0.13
CA LYS A 165 3.91 2.60 1.47
C LYS A 165 3.02 1.44 1.88
N THR A 166 3.09 1.07 3.14
CA THR A 166 2.08 0.25 3.79
C THR A 166 0.81 1.06 4.01
N PHE A 167 -0.32 0.36 4.21
CA PHE A 167 -1.59 1.03 4.53
C PHE A 167 -1.49 1.95 5.75
N LYS A 168 -0.78 1.53 6.80
CA LYS A 168 -0.62 2.31 8.03
C LYS A 168 0.18 3.59 7.79
N GLU A 169 1.20 3.53 6.95
CA GLU A 169 1.98 4.71 6.56
C GLU A 169 1.13 5.68 5.75
N ALA A 170 0.39 5.19 4.74
CA ALA A 170 -0.52 6.01 3.95
C ALA A 170 -1.62 6.66 4.81
N LEU A 171 -2.20 5.91 5.75
CA LEU A 171 -3.19 6.45 6.69
C LEU A 171 -2.59 7.54 7.58
N ASN A 172 -1.40 7.33 8.14
CA ASN A 172 -0.75 8.33 8.98
C ASN A 172 -0.45 9.61 8.20
N GLU A 173 -0.04 9.51 6.94
CA GLU A 173 0.12 10.68 6.07
C GLU A 173 -1.21 11.41 5.84
N LYS A 174 -2.31 10.69 5.55
CA LYS A 174 -3.63 11.32 5.40
C LYS A 174 -4.06 12.07 6.67
N VAL A 175 -3.78 11.53 7.85
CA VAL A 175 -4.05 12.19 9.13
C VAL A 175 -3.21 13.45 9.31
N ILE A 176 -1.92 13.40 8.97
CA ILE A 176 -1.04 14.58 9.02
C ILE A 176 -1.55 15.65 8.04
N ASP A 177 -1.79 15.27 6.78
CA ASP A 177 -2.28 16.18 5.74
C ASP A 177 -3.62 16.81 6.12
N TYR A 178 -4.54 16.03 6.71
CA TYR A 178 -5.81 16.51 7.24
C TYR A 178 -5.60 17.59 8.30
N ASN A 179 -4.76 17.31 9.29
CA ASN A 179 -4.47 18.24 10.37
C ASN A 179 -3.76 19.51 9.87
N GLU A 180 -2.89 19.41 8.86
CA GLU A 180 -2.26 20.57 8.23
C GLU A 180 -3.28 21.43 7.48
N ARG A 181 -4.22 20.81 6.74
CA ARG A 181 -5.33 21.52 6.08
C ARG A 181 -6.19 22.26 7.10
N ILE A 182 -6.60 21.58 8.18
CA ILE A 182 -7.34 22.15 9.30
C ILE A 182 -6.62 23.39 9.85
N LYS A 183 -5.33 23.26 10.19
CA LYS A 183 -4.53 24.38 10.72
C LYS A 183 -4.55 25.57 9.76
N LYS A 184 -4.28 25.32 8.47
CA LYS A 184 -4.24 26.37 7.44
C LYS A 184 -5.59 27.06 7.23
N THR A 185 -6.69 26.31 7.23
CA THR A 185 -8.04 26.85 7.05
C THR A 185 -8.45 27.72 8.24
N PHE A 186 -7.98 27.39 9.45
CA PHE A 186 -8.39 28.08 10.67
C PHE A 186 -7.42 29.18 11.15
N THR A 187 -6.24 29.36 10.56
CA THR A 187 -5.34 30.53 10.75
C THR A 187 -5.63 31.57 9.66
N GLU A 188 -6.47 32.58 9.80
CA GLU A 188 -6.26 33.87 10.48
C GLU A 188 -7.21 34.85 9.74
N GLU A 189 -7.82 35.81 10.46
CA GLU A 189 -8.66 36.92 9.98
C GLU A 189 -10.18 36.70 9.71
N ASP A 190 -10.64 35.55 9.20
CA ASP A 190 -12.08 35.39 8.82
C ASP A 190 -12.94 34.53 9.77
N TRP A 191 -12.46 34.21 10.98
CA TRP A 191 -13.25 33.38 11.91
C TRP A 191 -14.35 34.22 12.61
N PRO A 192 -15.63 33.83 12.54
CA PRO A 192 -16.70 34.55 13.22
C PRO A 192 -16.45 34.62 14.74
N GLU A 193 -16.51 35.82 15.33
CA GLU A 193 -16.27 36.04 16.76
C GLU A 193 -17.24 35.26 17.67
N ASP A 194 -18.40 34.87 17.14
CA ASP A 194 -19.44 34.13 17.85
C ASP A 194 -19.23 32.60 17.85
N ARG A 195 -18.17 32.09 17.21
CA ARG A 195 -17.90 30.65 17.11
C ARG A 195 -16.64 30.24 17.86
N ILE A 196 -16.73 29.14 18.61
CA ILE A 196 -15.57 28.50 19.23
C ILE A 196 -14.62 28.04 18.12
N ARG A 197 -13.39 28.58 18.12
CA ARG A 197 -12.36 28.21 17.16
C ARG A 197 -11.84 26.80 17.50
N PRO A 198 -11.70 25.90 16.51
CA PRO A 198 -10.96 24.66 16.71
C PRO A 198 -9.55 24.98 17.18
N THR A 199 -9.09 24.26 18.19
CA THR A 199 -7.76 24.34 18.78
C THR A 199 -6.91 23.16 18.33
N GLU A 200 -5.60 23.18 18.61
CA GLU A 200 -4.73 22.02 18.35
C GLU A 200 -5.19 20.74 19.08
N LYS A 201 -6.02 20.86 20.13
CA LYS A 201 -6.59 19.71 20.83
C LYS A 201 -7.72 19.02 20.04
N ASP A 202 -8.26 19.70 19.03
CA ASP A 202 -9.31 19.20 18.15
C ASP A 202 -8.73 18.53 16.88
N LEU A 203 -7.40 18.48 16.76
CA LEU A 203 -6.73 17.72 15.71
C LEU A 203 -6.92 16.23 15.95
N THR A 204 -7.30 15.55 14.88
CA THR A 204 -7.45 14.09 14.90
C THR A 204 -6.09 13.42 15.01
N LYS A 205 -6.04 12.28 15.68
CA LYS A 205 -4.84 11.45 15.81
C LYS A 205 -4.99 10.20 14.97
N TYR A 206 -3.87 9.53 14.73
CA TYR A 206 -3.87 8.25 14.02
C TYR A 206 -4.80 7.23 14.70
N GLU A 207 -4.82 7.21 16.03
CA GLU A 207 -5.61 6.28 16.82
C GLU A 207 -7.12 6.46 16.62
N ASP A 208 -7.58 7.68 16.28
CA ASP A 208 -8.98 7.97 15.99
C ASP A 208 -9.47 7.25 14.71
N TYR A 209 -8.53 6.79 13.87
CA TYR A 209 -8.77 6.04 12.64
C TYR A 209 -8.33 4.57 12.73
N SER A 210 -8.10 4.05 13.93
CA SER A 210 -7.73 2.64 14.14
C SER A 210 -8.73 1.65 13.51
N TYR A 211 -10.02 1.98 13.46
CA TYR A 211 -11.04 1.18 12.78
C TYR A 211 -10.80 1.01 11.26
N LEU A 212 -10.11 1.96 10.59
CA LEU A 212 -9.73 1.81 9.19
C LEU A 212 -8.63 0.76 9.01
N VAL A 213 -7.76 0.61 10.01
CA VAL A 213 -6.77 -0.48 10.07
C VAL A 213 -7.49 -1.81 10.25
N ASP A 214 -8.50 -1.88 11.11
CA ASP A 214 -9.29 -3.10 11.31
C ASP A 214 -10.03 -3.51 10.03
N ILE A 215 -10.54 -2.54 9.25
CA ILE A 215 -11.13 -2.78 7.93
C ILE A 215 -10.10 -3.36 6.96
N ALA A 216 -8.91 -2.77 6.88
CA ALA A 216 -7.83 -3.26 6.03
C ALA A 216 -7.43 -4.70 6.42
N ASP A 217 -7.23 -4.95 7.71
CA ASP A 217 -6.90 -6.27 8.24
C ASP A 217 -8.03 -7.28 7.98
N TYR A 218 -9.30 -6.86 8.04
CA TYR A 218 -10.42 -7.71 7.66
C TYR A 218 -10.33 -8.17 6.20
N TYR A 219 -10.05 -7.26 5.26
CA TYR A 219 -9.82 -7.64 3.87
C TYR A 219 -8.66 -8.64 3.75
N THR A 220 -7.50 -8.36 4.36
CA THR A 220 -6.35 -9.30 4.28
C THR A 220 -6.71 -10.70 4.78
N ASN A 221 -7.50 -10.80 5.85
CA ASN A 221 -7.83 -12.08 6.46
C ASN A 221 -9.01 -12.80 5.79
N ASN A 222 -9.90 -12.07 5.10
CA ASN A 222 -11.17 -12.62 4.61
C ASN A 222 -11.35 -12.53 3.09
N LEU A 223 -10.48 -11.83 2.34
CA LEU A 223 -10.68 -11.54 0.92
C LEU A 223 -11.03 -12.79 0.09
N LYS A 224 -10.39 -13.93 0.36
CA LYS A 224 -10.68 -15.19 -0.31
C LYS A 224 -12.17 -15.56 -0.26
N ASN A 225 -12.83 -15.32 0.88
CA ASN A 225 -14.25 -15.63 1.09
C ASN A 225 -15.18 -14.55 0.54
N LEU A 226 -14.66 -13.33 0.31
CA LEU A 226 -15.41 -12.22 -0.28
C LEU A 226 -15.46 -12.30 -1.80
N ILE A 227 -14.48 -12.96 -2.42
CA ILE A 227 -14.43 -13.16 -3.87
C ILE A 227 -15.44 -14.24 -4.28
N ALA A 228 -16.30 -13.91 -5.25
CA ALA A 228 -17.28 -14.82 -5.80
C ALA A 228 -17.38 -14.68 -7.31
N LYS A 229 -17.56 -15.82 -7.99
CA LYS A 229 -17.97 -15.87 -9.39
C LYS A 229 -19.42 -15.34 -9.52
N VAL A 230 -19.67 -14.55 -10.55
CA VAL A 230 -20.97 -13.92 -10.87
C VAL A 230 -21.78 -14.82 -11.80
#